data_AF-A0A2S4V8R6-F1
#
_entry.id   AF-A0A2S4V8R6-F1
#
_cell.length_a   1.000
_cell.length_b   1.000
_cell.length_c   1.000
_cell.angle_alpha   90.00
_cell.angle_beta   90.00
_cell.angle_gamma   90.00
#
_symmetry.space_group_name_H-M   'P 1'
#
loop_
_entity.id
_entity.type
_entity.pdbx_description
1 polymer ?
#
loop_
_entity_poly.entity_id
_entity_poly.type
_entity_poly.pdbx_seq_one_letter_code
_entity_poly.pdbx_strand_id
1 'polypeptide(L)'
;MTTSEEVQAQIAGAMDQMSIKFQAKLEEQNALILSQQGEIQQLRHTSHMAQQQQHIPAPHQQSQSEDKIRRFNGDVQKIHSGRNPNFTLLLYDGSNYQIWEKEINRTLGFVFDTPKAFLENKDNFSVRAVDEQSSISALLWLTIHKDLKAIADGSSKQSALDLFKLIKLDCSHSNQQYKLKIID
;
A
#
# COMPACT_ATOMS: atom_id res chain seq x y z
N MET A 1 7.53 51.93 78.92
CA MET A 1 6.20 51.38 78.64
C MET A 1 5.83 51.85 77.25
N THR A 2 5.79 50.95 76.27
CA THR A 2 5.40 51.28 74.89
C THR A 2 3.93 51.70 74.89
N THR A 3 3.61 52.84 74.28
CA THR A 3 2.23 53.35 74.30
C THR A 3 1.37 52.55 73.31
N SER A 4 0.06 52.45 73.56
CA SER A 4 -0.87 51.72 72.69
C SER A 4 -0.84 52.21 71.23
N GLU A 5 -0.49 53.48 71.03
CA GLU A 5 -0.42 54.15 69.73
C GLU A 5 0.82 53.70 68.93
N GLU A 6 1.97 53.51 69.58
CA GLU A 6 3.20 52.99 68.96
C GLU A 6 3.02 51.54 68.48
N VAL A 7 2.31 50.71 69.27
CA VAL A 7 2.01 49.32 68.90
C VAL A 7 1.06 49.28 67.70
N GLN A 8 0.04 50.14 67.68
CA GLN A 8 -0.91 50.23 66.57
C GLN A 8 -0.24 50.73 65.28
N ALA A 9 0.66 51.72 65.38
CA ALA A 9 1.44 52.22 64.24
C ALA A 9 2.40 51.16 63.69
N GLN A 10 3.04 50.35 64.55
CA GLN A 10 3.89 49.23 64.10
C GLN A 10 3.09 48.14 63.38
N ILE A 11 1.91 47.79 63.88
CA ILE A 11 1.05 46.78 63.24
C ILE A 11 0.57 47.28 61.87
N ALA A 12 0.14 48.54 61.78
CA ALA A 12 -0.27 49.14 60.51
C ALA A 12 0.88 49.17 59.49
N GLY A 13 2.09 49.55 59.91
CA GLY A 13 3.26 49.54 59.04
C GLY A 13 3.67 48.13 58.60
N ALA A 14 3.53 47.12 59.48
CA ALA A 14 3.80 45.73 59.13
C ALA A 14 2.78 45.16 58.13
N MET A 15 1.50 45.50 58.28
CA MET A 15 0.43 45.11 57.36
C MET A 15 0.61 45.76 55.99
N ASP A 16 0.99 47.04 55.94
CA ASP A 16 1.23 47.74 54.68
C ASP A 16 2.44 47.15 53.94
N GLN A 17 3.53 46.86 54.66
CA GLN A 17 4.69 46.17 54.09
C GLN A 17 4.33 44.76 53.58
N MET A 18 3.48 44.03 54.29
CA MET A 18 3.01 42.71 53.86
C MET A 18 2.13 42.80 52.61
N SER A 19 1.26 43.81 52.53
CA SER A 19 0.43 44.08 51.35
C SER A 19 1.29 44.36 50.11
N ILE A 20 2.30 45.22 50.24
CA ILE A 20 3.24 45.54 49.16
C ILE A 20 4.01 44.29 48.70
N LYS A 21 4.54 43.51 49.65
CA LYS A 21 5.25 42.25 49.32
C LYS A 21 4.34 41.23 48.65
N PHE A 22 3.09 41.12 49.09
CA PHE A 22 2.12 40.22 48.49
C PHE A 22 1.78 40.64 47.06
N GLN A 23 1.53 41.93 46.83
CA GLN A 23 1.26 42.49 45.51
C GLN A 23 2.43 42.26 44.54
N ALA A 24 3.66 42.56 44.97
CA ALA A 24 4.86 42.33 44.16
C ALA A 24 5.01 40.85 43.77
N LYS A 25 4.70 39.93 44.69
CA LYS A 25 4.77 38.50 44.44
C LYS A 25 3.68 38.00 43.48
N LEU A 26 2.50 38.62 43.49
CA LEU A 26 1.45 38.35 42.50
C LEU A 26 1.87 38.83 41.10
N GLU A 27 2.47 40.00 41.00
CA GLU A 27 2.97 40.54 39.73
C GLU A 27 4.11 39.69 39.15
N GLU A 28 5.04 39.26 40.00
CA GLU A 28 6.11 38.33 39.61
C GLU A 28 5.55 36.99 39.12
N GLN A 29 4.57 36.42 39.82
CA GLN A 29 3.91 35.19 39.41
C GLN A 29 3.17 35.35 38.07
N ASN A 30 2.48 36.47 37.86
CA ASN A 30 1.80 36.76 36.60
C ASN A 30 2.79 36.91 35.44
N ALA A 31 3.92 37.58 35.65
CA ALA A 31 4.98 37.69 34.64
C ALA A 31 5.56 36.32 34.28
N LEU A 32 5.77 35.45 35.27
CA LEU A 32 6.26 34.08 35.06
C LEU A 32 5.26 33.24 34.23
N ILE A 33 3.97 33.35 34.53
CA ILE A 33 2.91 32.64 33.79
C ILE A 33 2.90 33.08 32.33
N LEU A 34 2.99 34.40 32.07
CA LEU A 34 3.03 34.94 30.71
C LEU A 34 4.28 34.46 29.95
N SER A 35 5.45 34.45 30.59
CA SER A 35 6.69 33.92 29.99
C SER A 35 6.54 32.45 29.60
N GLN A 36 6.02 31.64 30.52
CA GLN A 36 5.86 30.20 30.30
C GLN A 36 4.83 29.90 29.19
N GLN A 37 3.76 30.68 29.10
CA GLN A 37 2.82 30.58 27.98
C GLN A 37 3.47 30.93 26.63
N GLY A 38 4.33 31.94 26.59
CA GLY A 38 5.10 32.30 25.38
C GLY A 38 6.01 31.16 24.91
N GLU A 39 6.73 30.53 25.84
CA GLU A 39 7.59 29.36 25.54
C GLU A 39 6.78 28.17 25.01
N ILE A 40 5.64 27.85 25.63
CA ILE A 40 4.75 26.77 25.17
C ILE A 40 4.23 27.05 23.75
N GLN A 41 3.87 28.29 23.45
CA GLN A 41 3.43 28.67 22.11
C GLN A 41 4.56 28.53 21.09
N GLN A 42 5.79 28.98 21.41
CA GLN A 42 6.94 28.78 20.53
C GLN A 42 7.25 27.30 20.30
N LEU A 43 7.25 26.47 21.35
CA LEU A 43 7.43 25.03 21.24
C LEU A 43 6.38 24.39 20.33
N ARG A 44 5.11 24.81 20.44
CA ARG A 44 4.03 24.36 19.55
C ARG A 44 4.26 24.80 18.11
N HIS A 45 4.64 26.06 17.86
CA HIS A 45 4.90 26.54 16.49
C HIS A 45 6.10 25.82 15.85
N THR A 46 7.20 25.67 16.58
CA THR A 46 8.39 24.93 16.11
C THR A 46 8.06 23.46 15.85
N SER A 47 7.25 22.83 16.71
CA SER A 47 6.80 21.44 16.51
C SER A 47 5.93 21.28 15.26
N HIS A 48 4.99 22.20 15.00
CA HIS A 48 4.16 22.15 13.79
C HIS A 48 4.99 22.38 12.51
N MET A 49 5.98 23.29 12.55
CA MET A 49 6.89 23.50 11.43
C MET A 49 7.82 22.30 11.18
N ALA A 50 8.33 21.68 12.24
CA ALA A 50 9.13 20.46 12.14
C ALA A 50 8.30 19.28 11.59
N GLN A 51 7.02 19.15 11.96
CA GLN A 51 6.12 18.15 11.37
C GLN A 51 5.79 18.42 9.89
N GLN A 52 5.66 19.68 9.48
CA GLN A 52 5.48 20.00 8.05
C GLN A 52 6.74 19.76 7.21
N GLN A 53 7.94 19.96 7.77
CA GLN A 53 9.21 19.67 7.09
C GLN A 53 9.64 18.21 7.19
N GLN A 54 9.15 17.46 8.17
CA GLN A 54 9.29 16.00 8.28
C GLN A 54 8.07 15.26 7.72
N HIS A 55 7.67 15.59 6.49
CA HIS A 55 7.06 14.59 5.61
C HIS A 55 8.12 13.53 5.24
N ILE A 56 8.62 12.81 6.26
CA ILE A 56 9.05 11.44 6.08
C ILE A 56 7.76 10.74 5.66
N PRO A 57 7.70 10.10 4.47
CA PRO A 57 6.56 9.27 4.14
C PRO A 57 6.37 8.31 5.31
N ALA A 58 5.17 8.26 5.89
CA ALA A 58 4.81 7.22 6.84
C ALA A 58 5.35 5.88 6.32
N PRO A 59 5.87 4.97 7.17
CA PRO A 59 6.34 3.67 6.71
C PRO A 59 5.21 3.02 5.92
N HIS A 60 5.41 3.01 4.60
CA HIS A 60 4.50 2.63 3.54
C HIS A 60 3.21 2.00 4.06
N GLN A 61 2.15 2.81 4.16
CA GLN A 61 0.81 2.25 3.99
C GLN A 61 0.74 1.83 2.53
N GLN A 62 1.38 0.71 2.20
CA GLN A 62 1.31 0.11 0.89
C GLN A 62 -0.18 -0.08 0.60
N SER A 63 -0.63 0.47 -0.52
CA SER A 63 -2.00 0.27 -0.94
C SER A 63 -2.28 -1.23 -0.96
N GLN A 64 -3.51 -1.65 -0.62
CA GLN A 64 -3.88 -3.07 -0.70
C GLN A 64 -3.55 -3.68 -2.08
N SER A 65 -3.55 -2.86 -3.15
CA SER A 65 -3.11 -3.25 -4.49
C SER A 65 -1.61 -3.55 -4.55
N GLU A 66 -0.75 -2.69 -3.99
CA GLU A 66 0.71 -2.88 -3.96
C GLU A 66 1.09 -4.12 -3.12
N ASP A 67 0.36 -4.37 -2.04
CA ASP A 67 0.53 -5.57 -1.22
C ASP A 67 0.21 -6.86 -1.99
N LYS A 68 -0.85 -6.86 -2.82
CA LYS A 68 -1.21 -8.01 -3.68
C LYS A 68 -0.12 -8.25 -4.72
N ILE A 69 0.35 -7.19 -5.38
CA ILE A 69 1.41 -7.26 -6.38
C ILE A 69 2.71 -7.78 -5.75
N ARG A 70 3.12 -7.24 -4.60
CA ARG A 70 4.33 -7.71 -3.89
C ARG A 70 4.24 -9.20 -3.54
N ARG A 71 3.08 -9.67 -3.05
CA ARG A 71 2.87 -11.08 -2.73
C ARG A 71 2.89 -11.96 -3.97
N PHE A 72 2.30 -11.49 -5.08
CA PHE A 72 2.32 -12.19 -6.36
C PHE A 72 3.74 -12.33 -6.90
N ASN A 73 4.52 -11.25 -6.87
CA ASN A 73 5.91 -11.27 -7.34
C ASN A 73 6.80 -12.16 -6.44
N GLY A 74 6.46 -12.29 -5.16
CA GLY A 74 7.17 -13.18 -4.23
C GLY A 74 6.83 -14.67 -4.39
N ASP A 75 5.58 -15.02 -4.72
CA ASP A 75 5.14 -16.42 -4.84
C ASP A 75 3.92 -16.54 -5.77
N VAL A 76 4.20 -16.61 -7.07
CA VAL A 76 3.20 -16.71 -8.14
C VAL A 76 2.31 -17.94 -7.98
N GLN A 77 2.92 -19.09 -7.67
CA GLN A 77 2.21 -20.36 -7.56
C GLN A 77 1.20 -20.32 -6.40
N LYS A 78 1.62 -19.83 -5.23
CA LYS A 78 0.74 -19.73 -4.07
C LYS A 78 -0.45 -18.80 -4.31
N ILE A 79 -0.24 -17.65 -4.96
CA ILE A 79 -1.33 -16.74 -5.29
C ILE A 79 -2.29 -17.39 -6.29
N HIS A 80 -1.77 -18.05 -7.32
CA HIS A 80 -2.58 -18.73 -8.31
C HIS A 80 -3.41 -19.88 -7.70
N SER A 81 -2.77 -20.80 -6.97
CA SER A 81 -3.45 -21.94 -6.33
C SER A 81 -4.43 -21.49 -5.24
N GLY A 82 -4.13 -20.41 -4.52
CA GLY A 82 -5.07 -19.81 -3.55
C GLY A 82 -6.35 -19.26 -4.20
N ARG A 83 -6.28 -18.87 -5.48
CA ARG A 83 -7.45 -18.43 -6.26
C ARG A 83 -8.12 -19.57 -7.02
N ASN A 84 -7.36 -20.58 -7.40
CA ASN A 84 -7.79 -21.72 -8.21
C ASN A 84 -7.31 -23.01 -7.53
N PRO A 85 -8.03 -23.54 -6.52
CA PRO A 85 -7.58 -24.69 -5.73
C PRO A 85 -7.36 -25.97 -6.56
N ASN A 86 -8.10 -26.13 -7.65
CA ASN A 86 -7.96 -27.21 -8.62
C ASN A 86 -7.53 -26.64 -9.97
N PHE A 87 -6.53 -25.76 -9.99
CA PHE A 87 -6.12 -25.06 -11.20
C PHE A 87 -5.80 -26.04 -12.33
N THR A 88 -6.13 -25.61 -13.52
CA THR A 88 -6.09 -26.38 -14.74
C THR A 88 -4.74 -26.19 -15.43
N LEU A 89 -4.06 -27.29 -15.73
CA LEU A 89 -2.90 -27.27 -16.62
C LEU A 89 -3.40 -27.24 -18.07
N LEU A 90 -3.01 -26.23 -18.84
CA LEU A 90 -3.38 -26.13 -20.25
C LEU A 90 -2.82 -27.32 -21.03
N LEU A 91 -3.71 -28.05 -21.68
CA LEU A 91 -3.37 -29.20 -22.51
C LEU A 91 -2.83 -28.74 -23.86
N TYR A 92 -1.94 -29.56 -24.45
CA TYR A 92 -1.33 -29.29 -25.74
C TYR A 92 -2.34 -29.09 -26.88
N ASP A 93 -3.47 -29.81 -26.82
CA ASP A 93 -4.54 -29.73 -27.82
C ASP A 93 -5.49 -28.53 -27.63
N GLY A 94 -5.25 -27.71 -26.60
CA GLY A 94 -6.06 -26.54 -26.27
C GLY A 94 -7.51 -26.84 -25.86
N SER A 95 -7.87 -28.11 -25.64
CA SER A 95 -9.26 -28.52 -25.36
C SER A 95 -9.85 -27.84 -24.12
N ASN A 96 -9.00 -27.50 -23.14
CA ASN A 96 -9.37 -26.82 -21.90
C ASN A 96 -8.99 -25.33 -21.87
N TYR A 97 -8.67 -24.71 -23.02
CA TYR A 97 -8.19 -23.32 -23.11
C TYR A 97 -9.09 -22.30 -22.40
N GLN A 98 -10.42 -22.40 -22.54
CA GLN A 98 -11.34 -21.43 -21.90
C GLN A 98 -11.34 -21.52 -20.37
N ILE A 99 -11.18 -22.73 -19.83
CA ILE A 99 -11.11 -22.94 -18.39
C ILE A 99 -9.82 -22.32 -17.87
N TRP A 100 -8.70 -22.65 -18.53
CA TRP A 100 -7.39 -22.07 -18.23
C TRP A 100 -7.38 -20.54 -18.33
N GLU A 101 -7.88 -19.96 -19.42
CA GLU A 101 -7.93 -18.50 -19.64
C GLU A 101 -8.72 -17.79 -18.54
N LYS A 102 -9.83 -18.39 -18.09
CA LYS A 102 -10.63 -17.87 -16.98
C LYS A 102 -9.87 -17.88 -15.65
N GLU A 103 -9.10 -18.92 -15.36
CA GLU A 103 -8.30 -19.01 -14.15
C GLU A 103 -7.12 -18.02 -14.12
N ILE A 104 -6.49 -17.78 -15.27
CA ILE A 104 -5.47 -16.74 -15.43
C ILE A 104 -6.09 -15.36 -15.20
N ASN A 105 -7.21 -15.06 -15.88
CA ASN A 105 -7.92 -13.80 -15.69
C ASN A 105 -8.37 -13.58 -14.24
N ARG A 106 -8.80 -14.63 -13.54
CA ARG A 106 -9.17 -14.54 -12.11
C ARG A 106 -7.96 -14.19 -11.24
N THR A 107 -6.81 -14.76 -11.54
CA THR A 107 -5.57 -14.51 -10.79
C THR A 107 -5.09 -13.08 -11.03
N LEU A 108 -4.92 -12.69 -12.30
CA LEU A 108 -4.40 -11.38 -12.67
C LEU A 108 -5.38 -10.26 -12.35
N GLY A 109 -6.69 -10.49 -12.50
CA GLY A 109 -7.72 -9.53 -12.12
C GLY A 109 -7.77 -9.27 -10.62
N PHE A 110 -7.45 -10.28 -9.79
CA PHE A 110 -7.26 -10.04 -8.36
C PHE A 110 -6.00 -9.24 -8.06
N VAL A 111 -4.87 -9.59 -8.68
CA VAL A 111 -3.56 -8.98 -8.36
C VAL A 111 -3.53 -7.51 -8.78
N PHE A 112 -4.06 -7.20 -9.97
CA PHE A 112 -4.01 -5.87 -10.57
C PHE A 112 -5.33 -5.09 -10.46
N ASP A 113 -6.31 -5.63 -9.74
CA ASP A 113 -7.62 -5.02 -9.54
C ASP A 113 -8.29 -4.56 -10.86
N THR A 114 -8.16 -5.37 -11.92
CA THR A 114 -8.71 -5.02 -13.24
C THR A 114 -10.21 -5.34 -13.30
N PRO A 115 -11.07 -4.37 -13.67
CA PRO A 115 -12.53 -4.56 -13.71
C PRO A 115 -12.98 -5.45 -14.89
N LYS A 116 -12.15 -5.56 -15.93
CA LYS A 116 -12.35 -6.45 -17.08
C LYS A 116 -11.32 -7.58 -17.04
N ALA A 117 -11.55 -8.60 -17.86
CA ALA A 117 -10.60 -9.71 -18.01
C ALA A 117 -9.23 -9.17 -18.47
N PHE A 118 -8.19 -9.46 -17.67
CA PHE A 118 -6.85 -8.95 -17.89
C PHE A 118 -6.32 -9.28 -19.30
N LEU A 119 -6.56 -10.49 -19.79
CA LEU A 119 -6.04 -11.00 -21.06
C LEU A 119 -6.73 -10.41 -22.30
N GLU A 120 -7.86 -9.69 -22.15
CA GLU A 120 -8.57 -9.06 -23.27
C GLU A 120 -7.85 -7.80 -23.78
N ASN A 121 -7.17 -7.06 -22.89
CA ASN A 121 -6.46 -5.84 -23.25
C ASN A 121 -4.95 -6.05 -23.19
N LYS A 122 -4.29 -5.97 -24.35
CA LYS A 122 -2.83 -6.12 -24.48
C LYS A 122 -2.06 -5.04 -23.73
N ASP A 123 -2.65 -3.85 -23.56
CA ASP A 123 -2.00 -2.74 -22.83
C ASP A 123 -1.80 -3.08 -21.35
N ASN A 124 -2.59 -4.00 -20.80
CA ASN A 124 -2.44 -4.48 -19.43
C ASN A 124 -1.07 -5.13 -19.18
N PHE A 125 -0.41 -5.64 -20.22
CA PHE A 125 0.96 -6.16 -20.13
C PHE A 125 1.99 -5.04 -20.24
N SER A 126 1.79 -4.10 -21.18
CA SER A 126 2.76 -3.04 -21.50
C SER A 126 3.01 -2.06 -20.36
N VAL A 127 1.99 -1.81 -19.52
CA VAL A 127 2.09 -0.87 -18.39
C VAL A 127 2.71 -1.48 -17.12
N ARG A 128 3.10 -2.75 -17.15
CA ARG A 128 3.63 -3.48 -15.98
C ARG A 128 5.12 -3.27 -15.81
N ALA A 129 5.55 -3.26 -14.55
CA ALA A 129 6.96 -3.25 -14.21
C ALA A 129 7.64 -4.59 -14.61
N VAL A 130 8.98 -4.59 -14.66
CA VAL A 130 9.76 -5.75 -15.13
C VAL A 130 9.57 -6.99 -14.24
N ASP A 131 9.47 -6.80 -12.93
CA ASP A 131 9.22 -7.86 -11.95
C ASP A 131 7.79 -8.42 -12.06
N GLU A 132 6.81 -7.54 -12.27
CA GLU A 132 5.43 -7.93 -12.56
C GLU A 132 5.32 -8.74 -13.86
N GLN A 133 5.97 -8.29 -14.94
CA GLN A 133 6.04 -9.02 -16.20
C GLN A 133 6.69 -10.39 -16.04
N SER A 134 7.79 -10.46 -15.29
CA SER A 134 8.46 -11.73 -14.99
C SER A 134 7.53 -12.69 -14.25
N SER A 135 6.73 -12.17 -13.32
CA SER A 135 5.78 -12.94 -12.53
C SER A 135 4.58 -13.41 -13.36
N ILE A 136 4.10 -12.59 -14.30
CA ILE A 136 3.07 -12.99 -15.28
C ILE A 136 3.62 -14.08 -16.21
N SER A 137 4.84 -13.94 -16.72
CA SER A 137 5.48 -14.99 -17.52
C SER A 137 5.59 -16.28 -16.72
N ALA A 138 6.07 -16.21 -15.48
CA ALA A 138 6.15 -17.38 -14.59
C ALA A 138 4.77 -18.03 -14.39
N LEU A 139 3.70 -17.24 -14.22
CA LEU A 139 2.34 -17.77 -14.11
C LEU A 139 1.93 -18.55 -15.36
N LEU A 140 2.15 -17.99 -16.54
CA LEU A 140 1.84 -18.64 -17.80
C LEU A 140 2.63 -19.95 -17.94
N TRP A 141 3.94 -19.92 -17.67
CA TRP A 141 4.77 -21.13 -17.68
C TRP A 141 4.34 -22.18 -16.66
N LEU A 142 3.92 -21.78 -15.46
CA LEU A 142 3.48 -22.72 -14.42
C LEU A 142 2.19 -23.46 -14.80
N THR A 143 1.37 -22.87 -15.67
CA THR A 143 0.02 -23.33 -15.95
C THR A 143 -0.13 -24.00 -17.32
N ILE A 144 0.96 -24.21 -18.06
CA ILE A 144 0.95 -24.94 -19.34
C ILE A 144 1.64 -26.30 -19.24
N HIS A 145 1.16 -27.28 -20.02
CA HIS A 145 1.76 -28.61 -20.12
C HIS A 145 3.20 -28.55 -20.66
N LYS A 146 4.06 -29.47 -20.22
CA LYS A 146 5.49 -29.54 -20.57
C LYS A 146 5.76 -29.53 -22.09
N ASP A 147 4.87 -30.12 -22.89
CA ASP A 147 5.06 -30.19 -24.34
C ASP A 147 4.84 -28.82 -25.01
N LEU A 148 3.90 -28.00 -24.48
CA LEU A 148 3.77 -26.60 -24.87
C LEU A 148 5.00 -25.78 -24.45
N LYS A 149 5.61 -26.14 -23.31
CA LYS A 149 6.81 -25.43 -22.84
C LYS A 149 7.98 -25.60 -23.80
N ALA A 150 8.20 -26.82 -24.28
CA ALA A 150 9.31 -27.12 -25.19
C ALA A 150 9.24 -26.33 -26.51
N ILE A 151 8.02 -26.02 -26.99
CA ILE A 151 7.82 -25.19 -28.19
C ILE A 151 8.16 -23.73 -27.91
N ALA A 152 7.75 -23.22 -26.75
CA ALA A 152 7.98 -21.85 -26.37
C ALA A 152 9.46 -21.58 -25.97
N ASP A 153 10.14 -22.55 -25.35
CA ASP A 153 11.54 -22.45 -24.90
C ASP A 153 12.55 -22.27 -26.05
N GLY A 154 12.20 -22.68 -27.27
CA GLY A 154 13.02 -22.46 -28.47
C GLY A 154 13.21 -20.99 -28.85
N SER A 155 12.52 -20.07 -28.17
CA SER A 155 12.54 -18.63 -28.46
C SER A 155 13.01 -17.82 -27.25
N SER A 156 14.33 -17.71 -27.09
CA SER A 156 14.92 -16.96 -25.97
C SER A 156 14.55 -15.48 -26.03
N LYS A 157 13.88 -14.98 -24.97
CA LYS A 157 13.37 -13.60 -24.73
C LYS A 157 11.95 -13.28 -25.22
N GLN A 158 10.98 -14.13 -24.91
CA GLN A 158 9.57 -13.75 -25.05
C GLN A 158 9.12 -12.88 -23.86
N SER A 159 8.44 -11.76 -24.16
CA SER A 159 7.70 -11.01 -23.15
C SER A 159 6.49 -11.82 -22.66
N ALA A 160 5.90 -11.46 -21.53
CA ALA A 160 4.68 -12.11 -21.02
C ALA A 160 3.53 -12.05 -22.04
N LEU A 161 3.46 -10.95 -22.80
CA LEU A 161 2.49 -10.77 -23.86
C LEU A 161 2.77 -11.69 -25.06
N ASP A 162 4.02 -11.88 -25.44
CA ASP A 162 4.38 -12.75 -26.57
C ASP A 162 4.13 -14.21 -26.25
N LEU A 163 4.45 -14.63 -25.02
CA LEU A 163 4.10 -15.95 -24.51
C LEU A 163 2.59 -16.18 -24.53
N PHE A 164 1.80 -15.21 -24.06
CA PHE A 164 0.34 -15.31 -24.12
C PHE A 164 -0.17 -15.41 -25.56
N LYS A 165 0.35 -14.61 -26.50
CA LYS A 165 -0.04 -14.69 -27.92
C LYS A 165 0.26 -16.06 -28.52
N LEU A 166 1.43 -16.63 -28.21
CA LEU A 166 1.82 -17.96 -28.68
C LEU A 166 0.83 -19.02 -28.16
N ILE A 167 0.57 -19.02 -26.86
CA ILE A 167 -0.38 -19.93 -26.22
C ILE A 167 -1.77 -19.79 -26.85
N LYS A 168 -2.23 -18.54 -27.02
CA LYS A 168 -3.54 -18.25 -27.62
C LYS A 168 -3.59 -18.72 -29.07
N LEU A 169 -2.55 -18.53 -29.86
CA LEU A 169 -2.50 -18.99 -31.24
C LEU A 169 -2.63 -20.52 -31.30
N ASP A 170 -1.84 -21.24 -30.51
CA ASP A 170 -1.79 -22.70 -30.61
C ASP A 170 -3.03 -23.38 -29.99
N CYS A 171 -3.60 -22.80 -28.94
CA CYS A 171 -4.63 -23.47 -28.14
C CYS A 171 -6.05 -22.92 -28.32
N SER A 172 -6.25 -21.71 -28.87
CA SER A 172 -7.61 -21.12 -28.96
C SER A 172 -8.47 -21.72 -30.07
N HIS A 173 -7.86 -22.35 -31.08
CA HIS A 173 -8.57 -22.90 -32.25
C HIS A 173 -9.34 -24.20 -31.97
N SER A 174 -9.01 -24.93 -30.90
CA SER A 174 -9.65 -26.21 -30.57
C SER A 174 -11.16 -26.07 -30.38
N ASN A 175 -11.62 -24.94 -29.82
CA ASN A 175 -13.05 -24.69 -29.59
C ASN A 175 -13.84 -24.40 -30.90
N GLN A 176 -13.20 -23.90 -31.96
CA GLN A 176 -13.86 -23.77 -33.27
C GLN A 176 -14.20 -25.15 -33.84
N GLN A 177 -13.34 -26.15 -33.62
CA GLN A 177 -13.59 -27.51 -34.10
C GLN A 177 -14.63 -28.25 -33.23
N TYR A 178 -14.65 -28.03 -31.91
CA TYR A 178 -15.67 -28.60 -31.04
C TYR A 178 -17.07 -28.02 -31.28
N LYS A 179 -17.20 -26.72 -31.58
CA LYS A 179 -18.50 -26.13 -31.96
C LYS A 179 -19.05 -26.68 -33.27
N LEU A 180 -18.19 -27.01 -34.23
CA LEU A 180 -18.61 -27.61 -35.49
C LEU A 180 -19.07 -29.07 -35.32
N LYS A 181 -18.55 -29.81 -34.33
CA LYS A 181 -18.95 -31.20 -34.06
C LYS A 181 -20.21 -31.37 -33.21
N ILE A 182 -20.73 -30.30 -32.61
CA ILE A 182 -21.98 -30.32 -31.83
C ILE A 182 -23.20 -30.00 -32.73
N ILE A 183 -22.96 -29.66 -34.00
CA ILE A 183 -23.98 -29.44 -35.02
C ILE A 183 -23.85 -30.56 -36.06
N ASP A 184 -24.21 -31.79 -35.68
CA ASP A 184 -24.62 -32.87 -36.58
C ASP A 184 -25.62 -33.76 -35.85
#